data_AF-A0A8C9H7V5-F1
#
_entry.id   AF-A0A8C9H7V5-F1
#
_cell.length_a   1.000
_cell.length_b   1.000
_cell.length_c   1.000
_cell.angle_alpha   90.00
_cell.angle_beta   90.00
_cell.angle_gamma   90.00
#
_symmetry.space_group_name_H-M   'P 1'
#
loop_
_entity.id
_entity.type
_entity.pdbx_description
1 polymer ?
#
loop_
_entity_poly.entity_id
_entity_poly.type
_entity_poly.pdbx_seq_one_letter_code
_entity_poly.pdbx_strand_id
1 'polypeptide(L)'
;MSHSAPEPPLKFVQGKDEITGDEYDGVDRVEMSCGHAVDPENLKLWCRQLIKQGKYTLHCPAEVKGKKCGAQWLYPEVRRCTQLSESEQQEFEEGLAQAATRHYCNLKVCPGCRSLVERKDPAELRVHCTVCCAIRGVPYDFCWQCMQAWKGPMLSSNRCGNEDCRDPILHILATCATKDLPDSLIQGCPSIRACPECGLLIEHKERCKYVTCSRCDTKFCFACLETAQACEAAKPASWFKWCAKPLAPRQSRVPVWGPYQQRLLLQGQPLELETFQPRVVFAQQPVANEGRCLIL
;
A
#
# COMPACT_ATOMS: atom_id res chain seq x y z
N MET A 1 34.33 -0.53 11.99
CA MET A 1 33.76 -1.66 12.74
C MET A 1 32.82 -1.08 13.78
N SER A 2 31.54 -0.98 13.44
CA SER A 2 30.49 -0.51 14.37
C SER A 2 30.17 -1.65 15.32
N HIS A 3 30.62 -1.55 16.57
CA HIS A 3 30.20 -2.45 17.63
C HIS A 3 28.75 -2.12 17.99
N SER A 4 27.79 -2.86 17.41
CA SER A 4 26.44 -2.90 17.96
C SER A 4 26.50 -3.50 19.36
N ALA A 5 25.89 -2.83 20.34
CA ALA A 5 25.75 -3.38 21.69
C ALA A 5 25.05 -4.75 21.62
N PRO A 6 25.40 -5.72 22.50
CA PRO A 6 24.73 -7.01 22.53
C PRO A 6 23.23 -6.81 22.76
N GLU A 7 22.40 -7.38 21.89
CA GLU A 7 20.95 -7.26 21.99
C GLU A 7 20.45 -7.89 23.30
N PRO A 8 19.50 -7.26 24.02
CA PRO A 8 18.97 -7.79 25.26
C PRO A 8 18.23 -9.12 25.03
N PRO A 9 18.28 -10.05 26.01
CA PRO A 9 17.58 -11.33 25.91
C PRO A 9 16.06 -11.14 25.86
N LEU A 10 15.36 -12.10 25.24
CA LEU A 10 13.90 -12.13 25.22
C LEU A 10 13.36 -12.20 26.65
N LYS A 11 12.38 -11.35 26.96
CA LYS A 11 11.68 -11.35 28.24
C LYS A 11 10.38 -12.12 28.09
N PHE A 12 10.18 -13.11 28.95
CA PHE A 12 8.95 -13.89 29.02
C PHE A 12 8.16 -13.49 30.26
N VAL A 13 6.84 -13.35 30.10
CA VAL A 13 5.91 -12.99 31.17
C VAL A 13 4.66 -13.87 31.11
N GLN A 14 4.06 -14.08 32.27
CA GLN A 14 2.72 -14.65 32.37
C GLN A 14 1.71 -13.52 32.32
N GLY A 15 0.70 -13.67 31.47
CA GLY A 15 -0.29 -12.64 31.22
C GLY A 15 -1.16 -13.02 30.05
N LYS A 16 -2.10 -12.15 29.69
CA LYS A 16 -2.98 -12.34 28.53
C LYS A 16 -2.19 -12.31 27.22
N ASP A 17 -2.62 -13.08 26.22
CA ASP A 17 -2.18 -12.83 24.84
C ASP A 17 -2.92 -11.62 24.30
N GLU A 18 -2.22 -10.51 24.10
CA GLU A 18 -2.84 -9.27 23.65
C GLU A 18 -3.25 -9.27 22.16
N ILE A 19 -3.02 -10.38 21.44
CA ILE A 19 -3.51 -10.60 20.08
C ILE A 19 -4.87 -11.31 20.08
N THR A 20 -5.00 -12.45 20.76
CA THR A 20 -6.25 -13.25 20.76
C THR A 20 -7.16 -12.92 21.93
N GLY A 21 -6.56 -12.44 23.01
CA GLY A 21 -7.21 -12.17 24.28
C GLY A 21 -7.23 -13.35 25.24
N ASP A 22 -6.58 -14.46 24.90
CA ASP A 22 -6.62 -15.68 25.71
C ASP A 22 -5.73 -15.57 26.95
N GLU A 23 -6.26 -16.05 28.09
CA GLU A 23 -5.60 -16.10 29.40
C GLU A 23 -5.45 -17.56 29.85
N TYR A 24 -4.53 -18.28 29.21
CA TYR A 24 -4.10 -19.60 29.71
C TYR A 24 -3.05 -19.45 30.81
N ASP A 25 -3.38 -19.93 32.01
CA ASP A 25 -2.47 -20.00 33.15
C ASP A 25 -1.25 -20.86 32.84
N GLY A 26 -0.06 -20.41 33.29
CA GLY A 26 1.19 -21.15 33.13
C GLY A 26 1.81 -21.11 31.73
N VAL A 27 1.25 -20.35 30.79
CA VAL A 27 1.84 -20.15 29.45
C VAL A 27 2.68 -18.88 29.45
N ASP A 28 4.00 -19.06 29.29
CA ASP A 28 4.94 -17.97 29.12
C ASP A 28 4.79 -17.35 27.73
N ARG A 29 4.61 -16.03 27.70
CA ARG A 29 4.46 -15.22 26.48
C ARG A 29 5.63 -14.28 26.35
N VAL A 30 6.00 -13.91 25.13
CA VAL A 30 7.09 -12.95 24.91
C VAL A 30 6.56 -11.53 25.10
N GLU A 31 7.26 -10.74 25.93
CA GLU A 31 6.97 -9.31 26.10
C GLU A 31 7.64 -8.53 24.97
N MET A 32 6.81 -7.86 24.17
CA MET A 32 7.28 -6.99 23.09
C MET A 32 7.75 -5.64 23.64
N SER A 33 8.47 -4.87 22.82
CA SER A 33 8.99 -3.53 23.12
C SER A 33 7.94 -2.51 23.57
N CYS A 34 6.67 -2.75 23.22
CA CYS A 34 5.53 -1.95 23.67
C CYS A 34 4.99 -2.35 25.05
N GLY A 35 5.59 -3.34 25.72
CA GLY A 35 5.19 -3.85 27.03
C GLY A 35 4.04 -4.86 27.02
N HIS A 36 3.53 -5.23 25.85
CA HIS A 36 2.44 -6.20 25.71
C HIS A 36 2.98 -7.61 25.48
N ALA A 37 2.37 -8.58 26.15
CA ALA A 37 2.70 -9.99 26.04
C ALA A 37 1.93 -10.65 24.89
N VAL A 38 2.62 -11.46 24.10
CA VAL A 38 2.02 -12.17 22.96
C VAL A 38 2.54 -13.59 22.87
N ASP A 39 1.71 -14.51 22.40
CA ASP A 39 2.19 -15.82 22.00
C ASP A 39 2.98 -15.71 20.67
N PRO A 40 4.16 -16.35 20.55
CA PRO A 40 4.96 -16.31 19.32
C PRO A 40 4.22 -16.76 18.04
N GLU A 41 3.36 -17.78 18.11
CA GLU A 41 2.62 -18.28 16.95
C GLU A 41 1.51 -17.29 16.57
N ASN A 42 0.81 -16.72 17.54
CA ASN A 42 -0.19 -15.68 17.29
C ASN A 42 0.44 -14.39 16.75
N LEU A 43 1.62 -13.99 17.25
CA LEU A 43 2.39 -12.86 16.71
C LEU A 43 2.75 -13.08 15.24
N LYS A 44 3.21 -14.27 14.90
CA LYS A 44 3.53 -14.66 13.52
C LYS A 44 2.30 -14.60 12.62
N LEU A 45 1.18 -15.19 13.04
CA LEU A 45 -0.08 -15.18 12.27
C LEU A 45 -0.60 -13.76 12.06
N TRP A 46 -0.58 -12.94 13.10
CA TRP A 46 -0.99 -11.54 13.05
C TRP A 46 -0.15 -10.73 12.06
N CYS A 47 1.18 -10.81 12.16
CA CYS A 47 2.07 -10.09 11.26
C CYS A 47 1.90 -10.54 9.80
N ARG A 48 1.77 -11.85 9.57
CA ARG A 48 1.48 -12.40 8.23
C ARG A 48 0.17 -11.86 7.67
N GLN A 49 -0.85 -11.68 8.51
CA GLN A 49 -2.13 -11.12 8.11
C GLN A 49 -2.02 -9.63 7.75
N LEU A 50 -1.28 -8.83 8.52
CA LEU A 50 -0.99 -7.43 8.19
C LEU A 50 -0.29 -7.31 6.83
N ILE A 51 0.72 -8.13 6.57
CA ILE A 51 1.45 -8.16 5.30
C ILE A 51 0.52 -8.55 4.14
N LYS A 52 -0.33 -9.57 4.32
CA LYS A 52 -1.34 -9.97 3.32
C LYS A 52 -2.36 -8.85 3.03
N GLN A 53 -2.64 -7.98 4.00
CA GLN A 53 -3.46 -6.78 3.81
C GLN A 53 -2.70 -5.63 3.12
N GLY A 54 -1.41 -5.80 2.83
CA GLY A 54 -0.57 -4.80 2.17
C GLY A 54 0.03 -3.77 3.12
N LYS A 55 0.06 -4.04 4.43
CA LYS A 55 0.71 -3.18 5.42
C LYS A 55 2.23 -3.35 5.36
N TYR A 56 2.95 -2.24 5.44
CA TYR A 56 4.42 -2.21 5.44
C TYR A 56 5.01 -2.01 6.84
N THR A 57 4.16 -1.74 7.84
CA THR A 57 4.52 -1.64 9.26
C THR A 57 3.77 -2.70 10.05
N LEU A 58 4.44 -3.32 11.02
CA LEU A 58 3.85 -4.26 11.96
C LEU A 58 3.49 -3.50 13.24
N HIS A 59 2.31 -3.74 13.80
CA HIS A 59 1.83 -2.99 14.96
C HIS A 59 1.07 -3.86 15.95
N CYS A 60 1.16 -3.45 17.21
CA CYS A 60 0.49 -4.07 18.34
C CYS A 60 -1.04 -3.89 18.26
N PRO A 61 -1.83 -4.98 18.27
CA PRO A 61 -3.29 -4.90 18.24
C PRO A 61 -3.92 -4.64 19.63
N ALA A 62 -3.13 -4.70 20.71
CA ALA A 62 -3.61 -4.61 22.09
C ALA A 62 -4.51 -3.40 22.33
N GLU A 63 -5.54 -3.58 23.17
CA GLU A 63 -6.44 -2.50 23.56
C GLU A 63 -6.40 -2.30 25.08
N VAL A 64 -5.89 -1.15 25.51
CA VAL A 64 -5.77 -0.79 26.92
C VAL A 64 -6.77 0.32 27.23
N LYS A 65 -7.75 0.02 28.09
CA LYS A 65 -8.79 0.98 28.54
C LYS A 65 -9.54 1.65 27.38
N GLY A 66 -9.91 0.87 26.36
CA GLY A 66 -10.65 1.36 25.19
C GLY A 66 -9.78 2.09 24.15
N LYS A 67 -8.45 2.08 24.30
CA LYS A 67 -7.50 2.67 23.35
C LYS A 67 -6.57 1.61 22.80
N LYS A 68 -6.45 1.55 21.47
CA LYS A 68 -5.46 0.70 20.80
C LYS A 68 -4.06 1.16 21.14
N CYS A 69 -3.17 0.22 21.46
CA CYS A 69 -1.75 0.48 21.64
C CYS A 69 -1.15 1.01 20.34
N GLY A 70 -1.25 0.26 19.24
CA GLY A 70 -0.79 0.70 17.92
C GLY A 70 0.72 0.93 17.78
N ALA A 71 1.51 0.58 18.80
CA ALA A 71 2.96 0.69 18.76
C ALA A 71 3.53 -0.18 17.62
N GLN A 72 4.47 0.39 16.88
CA GLN A 72 5.14 -0.31 15.78
C GLN A 72 6.15 -1.31 16.34
N TRP A 73 6.10 -2.55 15.87
CA TRP A 73 7.13 -3.56 16.09
C TRP A 73 8.09 -3.58 14.92
N LEU A 74 9.39 -3.60 15.20
CA LEU A 74 10.41 -3.70 14.17
C LEU A 74 10.49 -5.15 13.67
N TYR A 75 10.69 -5.35 12.37
CA TYR A 75 10.81 -6.71 11.81
C TYR A 75 11.90 -7.56 12.48
N PRO A 76 13.10 -7.03 12.82
CA PRO A 76 14.10 -7.78 13.59
C PRO A 76 13.59 -8.29 14.94
N GLU A 77 12.81 -7.48 15.66
CA GLU A 77 12.18 -7.89 16.91
C GLU A 77 11.19 -9.03 16.67
N VAL A 78 10.29 -8.88 15.68
CA VAL A 78 9.30 -9.92 15.33
C VAL A 78 9.99 -11.22 14.94
N ARG A 79 11.03 -11.17 14.11
CA ARG A 79 11.82 -12.34 13.70
C ARG A 79 12.44 -13.05 14.92
N ARG A 80 12.98 -12.29 15.87
CA ARG A 80 13.57 -12.83 17.11
C ARG A 80 12.51 -13.51 17.98
N CYS A 81 11.36 -12.86 18.17
CA CYS A 81 10.30 -13.31 19.06
C CYS A 81 9.50 -14.51 18.51
N THR A 82 9.42 -14.67 17.19
CA THR A 82 8.61 -15.71 16.52
C THR A 82 9.42 -16.90 16.01
N GLN A 83 10.75 -16.82 15.99
CA GLN A 83 11.65 -17.87 15.47
C GLN A 83 11.27 -18.33 14.05
N LEU A 84 10.97 -17.39 13.15
CA LEU A 84 10.59 -17.68 11.76
C LEU A 84 11.62 -18.59 11.07
N SER A 85 11.15 -19.60 10.33
CA SER A 85 11.98 -20.38 9.41
C SER A 85 12.52 -19.52 8.25
N GLU A 86 13.54 -19.98 7.53
CA GLU A 86 14.09 -19.23 6.39
C GLU A 86 13.03 -18.90 5.32
N SER A 87 12.13 -19.84 5.01
CA SER A 87 11.03 -19.62 4.06
C SER A 87 10.03 -18.57 4.57
N GLU A 88 9.73 -18.57 5.86
CA GLU A 88 8.83 -17.57 6.44
C GLU A 88 9.46 -16.19 6.51
N GLN A 89 10.78 -16.12 6.77
CA GLN A 89 11.52 -14.87 6.69
C GLN A 89 11.43 -14.29 5.28
N GLN A 90 11.68 -15.11 4.25
CA GLN A 90 11.56 -14.69 2.86
C GLN A 90 10.14 -14.19 2.53
N GLU A 91 9.08 -14.92 2.92
CA GLU A 91 7.70 -14.46 2.72
C GLU A 91 7.44 -13.09 3.38
N PHE A 92 7.93 -12.89 4.60
CA PHE A 92 7.75 -11.64 5.33
C PHE A 92 8.52 -10.49 4.68
N GLU A 93 9.79 -10.70 4.36
CA GLU A 93 10.67 -9.69 3.76
C GLU A 93 10.15 -9.27 2.39
N GLU A 94 9.77 -10.22 1.53
CA GLU A 94 9.18 -9.92 0.22
C GLU A 94 7.85 -9.17 0.37
N GLY A 95 6.99 -9.60 1.28
CA GLY A 95 5.70 -8.95 1.51
C GLY A 95 5.83 -7.52 2.04
N LEU A 96 6.70 -7.30 3.03
CA LEU A 96 7.00 -5.97 3.58
C LEU A 96 7.64 -5.07 2.52
N ALA A 97 8.60 -5.57 1.74
CA ALA A 97 9.24 -4.82 0.67
C ALA A 97 8.25 -4.42 -0.43
N GLN A 98 7.36 -5.33 -0.84
CA GLN A 98 6.29 -5.03 -1.81
C GLN A 98 5.30 -4.00 -1.27
N ALA A 99 4.88 -4.13 -0.01
CA ALA A 99 3.99 -3.17 0.65
C ALA A 99 4.64 -1.77 0.74
N ALA A 100 5.89 -1.70 1.18
CA ALA A 100 6.65 -0.44 1.26
C ALA A 100 6.83 0.19 -0.13
N THR A 101 7.14 -0.61 -1.14
CA THR A 101 7.25 -0.16 -2.53
C THR A 101 5.96 0.47 -3.02
N ARG A 102 4.79 -0.15 -2.74
CA ARG A 102 3.47 0.40 -3.11
C ARG A 102 3.10 1.67 -2.35
N HIS A 103 3.72 1.90 -1.19
CA HIS A 103 3.46 3.06 -0.35
C HIS A 103 4.36 4.25 -0.69
N TYR A 104 5.64 4.00 -0.99
CA TYR A 104 6.64 5.05 -1.20
C TYR A 104 7.04 5.26 -2.66
N CYS A 105 6.84 4.28 -3.55
CA CYS A 105 7.32 4.33 -4.92
C CYS A 105 6.19 4.37 -5.95
N ASN A 106 6.33 5.23 -6.96
CA ASN A 106 5.46 5.28 -8.12
C ASN A 106 6.10 4.52 -9.28
N LEU A 107 6.15 3.19 -9.16
CA LEU A 107 6.80 2.33 -10.15
C LEU A 107 5.84 1.92 -11.27
N LYS A 108 6.39 1.82 -12.48
CA LYS A 108 5.76 1.14 -13.61
C LYS A 108 6.72 0.12 -14.22
N VAL A 109 6.17 -0.77 -15.04
CA VAL A 109 6.95 -1.76 -15.79
C VAL A 109 7.37 -1.15 -17.12
N CYS A 110 8.66 -1.17 -17.44
CA CYS A 110 9.16 -0.70 -18.73
C CYS A 110 8.60 -1.58 -19.87
N PRO A 111 8.04 -0.99 -20.95
CA PRO A 111 7.49 -1.75 -22.07
C PRO A 111 8.55 -2.49 -22.90
N GLY A 112 9.83 -2.10 -22.78
CA GLY A 112 10.93 -2.73 -23.52
C GLY A 112 11.54 -3.94 -22.80
N CYS A 113 12.03 -3.73 -21.57
CA CYS A 113 12.79 -4.74 -20.82
C CYS A 113 12.04 -5.36 -19.64
N ARG A 114 10.83 -4.89 -19.33
CA ARG A 114 10.01 -5.30 -18.17
C ARG A 114 10.62 -5.00 -16.79
N SER A 115 11.74 -4.27 -16.71
CA SER A 115 12.25 -3.77 -15.44
C SER A 115 11.29 -2.75 -14.81
N LEU A 116 11.27 -2.68 -13.48
CA LEU A 116 10.57 -1.62 -12.75
C LEU A 116 11.32 -0.30 -12.93
N VAL A 117 10.58 0.76 -13.25
CA VAL A 117 11.13 2.09 -13.49
C VAL A 117 10.31 3.12 -12.72
N GLU A 118 11.01 4.15 -12.26
CA GLU A 118 10.45 5.30 -11.57
C GLU A 118 10.80 6.57 -12.33
N ARG A 119 9.90 7.55 -12.30
CA ARG A 119 10.20 8.90 -12.80
C ARG A 119 10.83 9.75 -11.71
N LYS A 120 11.84 10.52 -12.08
CA LYS A 120 12.43 11.53 -11.21
C LYS A 120 11.45 12.67 -10.90
N ASP A 121 10.75 13.14 -11.93
CA ASP A 121 9.72 14.18 -11.79
C ASP A 121 8.35 13.61 -12.19
N PRO A 122 7.35 13.61 -11.27
CA PRO A 122 5.99 13.18 -11.57
C PRO A 122 5.30 13.95 -12.72
N ALA A 123 5.74 15.17 -13.02
CA ALA A 123 5.20 15.99 -14.10
C ALA A 123 5.69 15.57 -15.50
N GLU A 124 6.81 14.84 -15.59
CA GLU A 124 7.40 14.43 -16.88
C GLU A 124 6.77 13.15 -17.41
N LEU A 125 6.12 13.20 -18.57
CA LEU A 125 5.60 11.99 -19.23
C LEU A 125 6.70 11.17 -19.91
N ARG A 126 7.80 11.79 -20.35
CA ARG A 126 8.94 11.08 -20.95
C ARG A 126 9.75 10.37 -19.89
N VAL A 127 10.01 9.08 -20.07
CA VAL A 127 10.80 8.28 -19.14
C VAL A 127 11.92 7.59 -19.89
N HIS A 128 13.13 7.77 -19.38
CA HIS A 128 14.35 7.15 -19.90
C HIS A 128 14.61 5.81 -19.21
N CYS A 129 14.74 4.72 -19.97
CA CYS A 129 15.07 3.42 -19.41
C CYS A 129 16.55 3.09 -19.57
N THR A 130 17.32 3.23 -18.49
CA THR A 130 18.77 2.97 -18.47
C THR A 130 19.12 1.53 -18.84
N VAL A 131 18.29 0.56 -18.44
CA VAL A 131 18.47 -0.87 -18.78
C VAL A 131 18.34 -1.11 -20.28
N CYS A 132 17.28 -0.60 -20.91
CA CYS A 132 17.11 -0.71 -22.36
C CYS A 132 18.26 -0.02 -23.11
N CYS A 133 18.72 1.14 -22.62
CA CYS A 133 19.82 1.87 -23.24
C CYS A 133 21.12 1.07 -23.20
N ALA A 134 21.44 0.48 -22.04
CA ALA A 134 22.62 -0.35 -21.89
C ALA A 134 22.58 -1.60 -22.79
N ILE A 135 21.42 -2.29 -22.85
CA ILE A 135 21.25 -3.51 -23.67
C ILE A 135 21.32 -3.19 -25.17
N ARG A 136 20.74 -2.07 -25.61
CA ARG A 136 20.60 -1.76 -27.04
C ARG A 136 21.72 -0.87 -27.60
N GLY A 137 22.50 -0.24 -26.72
CA GLY A 137 23.51 0.76 -27.12
C GLY A 137 22.91 2.07 -27.66
N VAL A 138 21.59 2.26 -27.59
CA VAL A 138 20.89 3.45 -28.07
C VAL A 138 19.85 3.94 -27.05
N PRO A 139 19.57 5.26 -26.98
CA PRO A 139 18.55 5.78 -26.09
C PRO A 139 17.19 5.12 -26.30
N TYR A 140 16.53 4.76 -25.20
CA TYR A 140 15.16 4.25 -25.20
C TYR A 140 14.31 4.99 -24.19
N ASP A 141 13.39 5.78 -24.74
CA ASP A 141 12.42 6.55 -23.97
C ASP A 141 11.00 6.10 -24.29
N PHE A 142 10.12 6.18 -23.30
CA PHE A 142 8.71 5.85 -23.45
C PHE A 142 7.83 6.83 -22.67
N CYS A 143 6.55 6.86 -22.98
CA CYS A 143 5.57 7.70 -22.29
C CYS A 143 5.03 7.00 -21.04
N TRP A 144 5.01 7.69 -19.91
CA TRP A 144 4.49 7.19 -18.64
C TRP A 144 2.99 6.94 -18.62
N GLN A 145 2.22 7.61 -19.48
CA GLN A 145 0.77 7.43 -19.53
C GLN A 145 0.40 6.23 -20.39
N CYS A 146 0.74 6.27 -21.69
CA CYS A 146 0.34 5.24 -22.64
C CYS A 146 1.30 4.04 -22.72
N MET A 147 2.46 4.11 -22.06
CA MET A 147 3.49 3.05 -22.06
C MET A 147 4.03 2.71 -23.46
N GLN A 148 3.88 3.60 -24.43
CA GLN A 148 4.42 3.46 -25.79
C GLN A 148 5.76 4.20 -25.93
N ALA A 149 6.54 3.83 -26.95
CA ALA A 149 7.76 4.54 -27.32
C ALA A 149 7.50 6.05 -27.45
N TRP A 150 8.45 6.86 -26.99
CA TRP A 150 8.26 8.31 -26.93
C TRP A 150 8.23 8.93 -28.34
N LYS A 151 7.17 9.68 -28.66
CA LYS A 151 7.01 10.45 -29.90
C LYS A 151 6.83 11.97 -29.68
N GLY A 152 6.97 12.43 -28.44
CA GLY A 152 6.79 13.86 -28.10
C GLY A 152 8.02 14.71 -28.42
N PRO A 153 7.89 16.05 -28.40
CA PRO A 153 9.02 16.96 -28.63
C PRO A 153 10.16 16.73 -27.61
N MET A 154 11.41 16.84 -28.06
CA MET A 154 12.56 16.61 -27.16
C MET A 154 12.65 17.63 -26.03
N LEU A 155 12.17 18.86 -26.26
CA LEU A 155 12.21 19.97 -25.28
C LEU A 155 11.03 19.97 -24.30
N SER A 156 9.97 19.19 -24.56
CA SER A 156 8.80 19.11 -23.68
C SER A 156 8.56 17.67 -23.25
N SER A 157 8.96 17.33 -22.04
CA SER A 157 8.76 16.00 -21.46
C SER A 157 7.33 15.75 -20.98
N ASN A 158 6.45 16.77 -20.93
CA ASN A 158 5.09 16.69 -20.38
C ASN A 158 3.97 16.50 -21.41
N ARG A 159 4.26 16.49 -22.72
CA ARG A 159 3.27 16.28 -23.79
C ARG A 159 3.69 15.13 -24.70
N CYS A 160 2.95 14.03 -24.63
CA CYS A 160 3.16 12.87 -25.49
C CYS A 160 2.63 13.13 -26.91
N GLY A 161 3.37 12.71 -27.94
CA GLY A 161 2.96 12.78 -29.35
C GLY A 161 2.30 11.49 -29.88
N ASN A 162 2.06 10.48 -29.03
CA ASN A 162 1.34 9.28 -29.45
C ASN A 162 -0.16 9.58 -29.59
N GLU A 163 -0.76 9.04 -30.65
CA GLU A 163 -2.22 9.03 -30.84
C GLU A 163 -2.90 8.37 -29.64
N ASP A 164 -4.06 8.90 -29.24
CA ASP A 164 -4.86 8.44 -28.10
C ASP A 164 -4.12 8.37 -26.75
N CYS A 165 -2.98 9.05 -26.60
CA CYS A 165 -2.30 9.14 -25.32
C CYS A 165 -3.19 9.86 -24.29
N ARG A 166 -3.61 9.12 -23.28
CA ARG A 166 -4.42 9.61 -22.17
C ARG A 166 -3.97 8.98 -20.87
N ASP A 167 -4.29 9.63 -19.76
CA ASP A 167 -4.07 9.06 -18.44
C ASP A 167 -4.98 7.82 -18.24
N PRO A 168 -4.42 6.62 -18.03
CA PRO A 168 -5.22 5.41 -17.86
C PRO A 168 -6.16 5.47 -16.66
N ILE A 169 -5.73 6.09 -15.56
CA ILE A 169 -6.53 6.21 -14.33
C ILE A 169 -7.74 7.10 -14.61
N LEU A 170 -7.53 8.27 -15.22
CA LEU A 170 -8.63 9.17 -15.57
C LEU A 170 -9.57 8.57 -16.60
N HIS A 171 -9.05 7.79 -17.55
CA HIS A 171 -9.88 7.07 -18.50
C HIS A 171 -10.80 6.08 -17.81
N ILE A 172 -10.27 5.23 -16.91
CA ILE A 172 -11.07 4.28 -16.14
C ILE A 172 -12.15 4.99 -15.32
N LEU A 173 -11.81 6.08 -14.63
CA LEU A 173 -12.78 6.85 -13.83
C LEU A 173 -13.89 7.46 -14.68
N ALA A 174 -13.56 7.90 -15.90
CA ALA A 174 -14.51 8.46 -16.85
C ALA A 174 -15.45 7.40 -17.45
N THR A 175 -14.97 6.18 -17.70
CA THR A 175 -15.70 5.17 -18.48
C THR A 175 -16.19 3.96 -17.71
N CYS A 176 -15.80 3.76 -16.45
CA CYS A 176 -16.25 2.61 -15.67
C CYS A 176 -17.79 2.55 -15.62
N ALA A 177 -18.37 1.35 -15.51
CA ALA A 177 -19.81 1.20 -15.37
C ALA A 177 -20.35 1.93 -14.13
N THR A 178 -21.67 2.12 -14.06
CA THR A 178 -22.35 2.54 -12.84
C THR A 178 -23.01 1.34 -12.18
N LYS A 179 -23.19 1.42 -10.87
CA LYS A 179 -23.90 0.43 -10.06
C LYS A 179 -24.60 1.09 -8.89
N ASP A 180 -25.60 0.41 -8.38
CA ASP A 180 -26.25 0.79 -7.13
C ASP A 180 -25.46 0.21 -5.97
N LEU A 181 -25.37 0.95 -4.86
CA LEU A 181 -24.69 0.46 -3.68
C LEU A 181 -25.66 -0.42 -2.86
N PRO A 182 -25.34 -1.69 -2.59
CA PRO A 182 -26.22 -2.61 -1.86
C PRO A 182 -26.64 -2.04 -0.51
N ASP A 183 -27.85 -2.36 -0.05
CA ASP A 183 -28.39 -1.96 1.26
C ASP A 183 -28.42 -0.43 1.52
N SER A 184 -28.26 0.36 0.46
CA SER A 184 -28.38 1.81 0.47
C SER A 184 -29.40 2.28 -0.58
N LEU A 185 -29.74 3.57 -0.56
CA LEU A 185 -30.63 4.18 -1.56
C LEU A 185 -29.83 5.01 -2.59
N ILE A 186 -28.55 4.68 -2.73
CA ILE A 186 -27.61 5.36 -3.63
C ILE A 186 -27.56 4.61 -4.95
N GLN A 187 -28.12 5.24 -5.99
CA GLN A 187 -28.22 4.67 -7.33
C GLN A 187 -27.22 5.32 -8.30
N GLY A 188 -26.80 4.59 -9.32
CA GLY A 188 -25.96 5.13 -10.41
C GLY A 188 -24.54 5.53 -10.00
N CYS A 189 -23.99 4.94 -8.94
CA CYS A 189 -22.64 5.23 -8.48
C CYS A 189 -21.59 4.64 -9.43
N PRO A 190 -20.52 5.36 -9.83
CA PRO A 190 -19.40 4.78 -10.55
C PRO A 190 -18.86 3.52 -9.86
N SER A 191 -18.67 2.43 -10.60
CA SER A 191 -18.24 1.14 -10.05
C SER A 191 -16.80 1.16 -9.53
N ILE A 192 -15.98 2.09 -10.06
CA ILE A 192 -14.59 2.34 -9.70
C ILE A 192 -14.45 3.82 -9.34
N ARG A 193 -13.75 4.10 -8.24
CA ARG A 193 -13.37 5.46 -7.83
C ARG A 193 -11.93 5.50 -7.36
N ALA A 194 -11.30 6.66 -7.42
CA ALA A 194 -9.97 6.88 -6.86
C ALA A 194 -10.09 7.33 -5.41
N CYS A 195 -9.21 6.83 -4.55
CA CYS A 195 -9.06 7.33 -3.19
C CYS A 195 -8.81 8.85 -3.22
N PRO A 196 -9.54 9.65 -2.43
CA PRO A 196 -9.39 11.11 -2.42
C PRO A 196 -8.04 11.60 -1.89
N GLU A 197 -7.32 10.75 -1.14
CA GLU A 197 -6.01 11.09 -0.57
C GLU A 197 -4.83 10.58 -1.43
N CYS A 198 -4.86 9.31 -1.84
CA CYS A 198 -3.73 8.68 -2.50
C CYS A 198 -3.93 8.31 -3.97
N GLY A 199 -5.15 8.50 -4.48
CA GLY A 199 -5.47 8.25 -5.87
C GLY A 199 -5.53 6.79 -6.30
N LEU A 200 -5.37 5.84 -5.37
CA LEU A 200 -5.52 4.42 -5.65
C LEU A 200 -6.93 4.14 -6.18
N LEU A 201 -7.03 3.40 -7.31
CA LEU A 201 -8.31 2.94 -7.84
C LEU A 201 -8.90 1.87 -6.91
N ILE A 202 -10.17 2.05 -6.57
CA ILE A 202 -10.92 1.20 -5.65
C ILE A 202 -12.21 0.78 -6.35
N GLU A 203 -12.42 -0.53 -6.39
CA GLU A 203 -13.69 -1.13 -6.77
C GLU A 203 -14.47 -1.49 -5.49
N HIS A 204 -15.69 -0.98 -5.36
CA HIS A 204 -16.51 -1.21 -4.17
C HIS A 204 -17.14 -2.61 -4.15
N LYS A 205 -16.58 -3.59 -3.45
CA LYS A 205 -17.11 -4.96 -3.44
C LYS A 205 -18.04 -5.28 -2.26
N GLU A 206 -18.08 -4.39 -1.28
CA GLU A 206 -18.78 -4.61 -0.02
C GLU A 206 -20.21 -4.05 -0.05
N ARG A 207 -20.99 -4.33 0.99
CA ARG A 207 -22.33 -3.74 1.20
C ARG A 207 -22.25 -2.36 1.86
N CYS A 208 -21.16 -2.04 2.56
CA CYS A 208 -21.02 -0.76 3.24
C CYS A 208 -20.51 0.32 2.30
N LYS A 209 -21.21 1.46 2.23
CA LYS A 209 -20.78 2.62 1.45
C LYS A 209 -19.43 3.22 1.86
N TYR A 210 -18.88 2.82 3.01
CA TYR A 210 -17.57 3.25 3.47
C TYR A 210 -16.52 2.24 3.08
N VAL A 211 -15.44 2.72 2.48
CA VAL A 211 -14.29 1.90 2.10
C VAL A 211 -13.07 2.41 2.84
N THR A 212 -12.16 1.50 3.16
CA THR A 212 -10.84 1.82 3.71
C THR A 212 -9.82 1.63 2.60
N CYS A 213 -9.06 2.67 2.28
CA CYS A 213 -8.01 2.55 1.26
C CYS A 213 -6.88 1.64 1.75
N SER A 214 -6.52 0.61 0.98
CA SER A 214 -5.44 -0.31 1.34
C SER A 214 -4.03 0.29 1.25
N ARG A 215 -3.86 1.45 0.60
CA ARG A 215 -2.56 2.14 0.51
C ARG A 215 -2.34 3.16 1.63
N CYS A 216 -3.37 3.95 1.95
CA CYS A 216 -3.25 5.10 2.84
C CYS A 216 -4.12 5.02 4.10
N ASP A 217 -4.91 3.96 4.25
CA ASP A 217 -5.80 3.71 5.39
C ASP A 217 -6.90 4.74 5.64
N THR A 218 -7.00 5.76 4.79
CA THR A 218 -8.11 6.70 4.81
C THR A 218 -9.42 5.95 4.59
N LYS A 219 -10.32 6.08 5.57
CA LYS A 219 -11.69 5.61 5.48
C LYS A 219 -12.59 6.73 4.95
N PHE A 220 -13.23 6.50 3.82
CA PHE A 220 -14.06 7.49 3.14
C PHE A 220 -15.34 6.88 2.56
N CYS A 221 -16.33 7.71 2.29
CA CYS A 221 -17.55 7.29 1.64
C CYS A 221 -17.33 7.15 0.14
N PHE A 222 -17.54 5.95 -0.38
CA PHE A 222 -17.40 5.67 -1.81
C PHE A 222 -18.40 6.49 -2.65
N ALA A 223 -19.58 6.84 -2.13
CA ALA A 223 -20.56 7.60 -2.90
C ALA A 223 -20.24 9.10 -2.98
N CYS A 224 -20.01 9.76 -1.85
CA CYS A 224 -19.83 11.22 -1.81
C CYS A 224 -18.37 11.67 -1.72
N LEU A 225 -17.41 10.75 -1.61
CA LEU A 225 -15.96 10.98 -1.48
C LEU A 225 -15.50 11.76 -0.25
N GLU A 226 -16.40 12.04 0.70
CA GLU A 226 -16.06 12.62 2.01
C GLU A 226 -15.43 11.58 2.95
N THR A 227 -14.70 12.05 3.96
CA THR A 227 -14.26 11.17 5.05
C THR A 227 -15.46 10.46 5.70
N ALA A 228 -15.26 9.24 6.18
CA ALA A 228 -16.36 8.47 6.77
C ALA A 228 -17.00 9.22 7.94
N GLN A 229 -16.17 9.85 8.79
CA GLN A 229 -16.61 10.67 9.90
C GLN A 229 -17.46 11.87 9.46
N ALA A 230 -17.03 12.65 8.46
CA ALA A 230 -17.79 13.81 7.98
C ALA A 230 -19.12 13.39 7.34
N CYS A 231 -19.11 12.30 6.57
CA CYS A 231 -20.31 11.74 5.95
C CYS A 231 -21.32 11.22 6.98
N GLU A 232 -20.84 10.55 8.03
CA GLU A 232 -21.66 10.01 9.13
C GLU A 232 -22.27 11.13 9.99
N ALA A 233 -21.45 12.10 10.41
CA ALA A 233 -21.87 13.23 11.24
C ALA A 233 -22.98 14.05 10.59
N ALA A 234 -23.01 14.12 9.26
CA ALA A 234 -24.00 14.90 8.53
C ALA A 234 -25.41 14.25 8.49
N LYS A 235 -25.54 12.92 8.75
CA LYS A 235 -26.83 12.20 8.87
C LYS A 235 -26.75 11.05 9.89
N PRO A 236 -26.71 11.31 11.21
CA PRO A 236 -26.44 10.29 12.22
C PRO A 236 -27.46 9.16 12.29
N ALA A 237 -28.74 9.41 11.95
CA ALA A 237 -29.80 8.39 12.05
C ALA A 237 -29.97 7.50 10.80
N SER A 238 -29.33 7.87 9.68
CA SER A 238 -29.49 7.19 8.39
C SER A 238 -28.20 7.13 7.60
N TRP A 239 -27.07 7.20 8.31
CA TRP A 239 -25.73 7.27 7.74
C TRP A 239 -25.45 6.11 6.79
N PHE A 240 -26.00 4.92 7.04
CA PHE A 240 -25.79 3.75 6.18
C PHE A 240 -26.61 3.79 4.87
N LYS A 241 -27.79 4.45 4.86
CA LYS A 241 -28.68 4.49 3.68
C LYS A 241 -28.40 5.64 2.73
N TRP A 242 -28.03 6.81 3.29
CA TRP A 242 -27.93 8.05 2.54
C TRP A 242 -26.64 8.80 2.85
N CYS A 243 -26.19 9.62 1.92
CA CYS A 243 -25.21 10.66 2.19
C CYS A 243 -25.93 11.99 2.38
N ALA A 244 -25.40 12.88 3.24
CA ALA A 244 -25.91 14.25 3.32
C ALA A 244 -25.65 15.03 2.03
N LYS A 245 -24.49 14.78 1.41
CA LYS A 245 -24.11 15.32 0.11
C LYS A 245 -24.68 14.44 -1.02
N PRO A 246 -24.95 15.03 -2.19
CA PRO A 246 -25.32 14.24 -3.36
C PRO A 246 -24.21 13.27 -3.75
N LEU A 247 -24.55 12.28 -4.58
CA LEU A 247 -23.59 11.39 -5.20
C LEU A 247 -22.50 12.22 -5.91
N ALA A 248 -21.23 11.97 -5.60
CA ALA A 248 -20.14 12.72 -6.20
C ALA A 248 -20.06 12.40 -7.71
N PRO A 249 -19.73 13.38 -8.56
CA PRO A 249 -19.50 13.12 -9.98
C PRO A 249 -18.31 12.17 -10.19
N ARG A 250 -18.12 11.74 -11.44
CA ARG A 250 -16.91 11.03 -11.85
C ARG A 250 -15.69 11.92 -11.61
N GLN A 251 -14.64 11.35 -11.04
CA GLN A 251 -13.42 12.08 -10.75
C GLN A 251 -12.68 12.38 -12.06
N SER A 252 -12.42 13.67 -12.31
CA SER A 252 -11.64 14.15 -13.45
C SER A 252 -10.18 14.44 -13.09
N ARG A 253 -9.82 14.28 -11.82
CA ARG A 253 -8.49 14.50 -11.25
C ARG A 253 -8.22 13.49 -10.14
N VAL A 254 -6.95 13.19 -9.93
CA VAL A 254 -6.47 12.24 -8.93
C VAL A 254 -5.30 12.89 -8.19
N PRO A 255 -5.26 12.81 -6.85
CA PRO A 255 -4.16 13.38 -6.07
C PRO A 255 -2.84 12.67 -6.39
N VAL A 256 -1.74 13.41 -6.29
CA VAL A 256 -0.40 12.81 -6.25
C VAL A 256 -0.15 12.35 -4.82
N TRP A 257 0.23 11.09 -4.65
CA TRP A 257 0.39 10.52 -3.31
C TRP A 257 1.55 11.17 -2.56
N GLY A 258 1.25 11.75 -1.39
CA GLY A 258 2.19 12.56 -0.59
C GLY A 258 3.52 11.87 -0.27
N PRO A 259 3.53 10.60 0.20
CA PRO A 259 4.77 9.84 0.41
C PRO A 259 5.67 9.72 -0.82
N TYR A 260 5.11 9.70 -2.04
CA TYR A 260 5.92 9.73 -3.25
C TYR A 260 6.65 11.06 -3.39
N GLN A 261 5.94 12.16 -3.12
CA GLN A 261 6.52 13.51 -3.16
C GLN A 261 7.56 13.70 -2.06
N GLN A 262 7.26 13.26 -0.84
CA GLN A 262 8.17 13.39 0.30
C GLN A 262 9.46 12.59 0.10
N ARG A 263 9.39 11.36 -0.43
CA ARG A 263 10.61 10.59 -0.76
C ARG A 263 11.44 11.26 -1.84
N LEU A 264 10.82 11.83 -2.88
CA LEU A 264 11.55 12.59 -3.92
C LEU A 264 12.23 13.84 -3.36
N LEU A 265 11.58 14.55 -2.42
CA LEU A 265 12.18 15.68 -1.71
C LEU A 265 13.34 15.24 -0.81
N LEU A 266 13.20 14.08 -0.14
CA LEU A 266 14.22 13.49 0.72
C LEU A 266 15.37 12.86 -0.07
N GLN A 267 15.27 12.60 -1.37
CA GLN A 267 16.41 12.12 -2.20
C GLN A 267 17.55 13.17 -2.32
N GLY A 268 17.39 14.37 -1.74
CA GLY A 268 18.47 15.34 -1.48
C GLY A 268 19.13 15.22 -0.09
N GLN A 269 18.68 14.30 0.78
CA GLN A 269 19.27 13.99 2.08
C GLN A 269 19.47 12.46 2.18
N PRO A 270 20.57 11.97 2.76
CA PRO A 270 20.75 10.53 2.91
C PRO A 270 19.61 9.99 3.78
N LEU A 271 18.76 9.14 3.20
CA LEU A 271 17.95 8.24 4.01
C LEU A 271 18.93 7.30 4.67
N GLU A 272 19.16 7.47 5.97
CA GLU A 272 19.82 6.46 6.82
C GLU A 272 18.88 5.24 6.91
N LEU A 273 18.79 4.50 5.80
CA LEU A 273 18.43 3.11 5.83
C LEU A 273 19.69 2.39 6.29
N GLU A 274 19.78 2.15 7.59
CA GLU A 274 20.76 1.22 8.13
C GLU A 274 20.71 -0.07 7.30
N THR A 275 21.92 -0.49 6.92
CA THR A 275 22.24 -1.44 5.86
C THR A 275 21.38 -2.70 5.89
N PHE A 276 20.30 -2.73 5.10
CA PHE A 276 19.72 -3.98 4.63
C PHE A 276 20.52 -4.40 3.39
N GLN A 277 21.29 -5.48 3.48
CA GLN A 277 21.90 -6.10 2.31
C GLN A 277 20.91 -7.13 1.74
N PRO A 278 20.14 -6.80 0.69
CA PRO A 278 19.32 -7.81 0.03
C PRO A 278 20.25 -8.85 -0.62
N ARG A 279 20.02 -10.14 -0.32
CA ARG A 279 20.55 -11.22 -1.16
C ARG A 279 19.90 -11.12 -2.53
N VAL A 280 20.72 -11.10 -3.58
CA VAL A 280 20.28 -11.09 -4.97
C VAL A 280 19.57 -12.42 -5.25
N VAL A 281 18.24 -12.42 -5.30
CA VAL A 281 17.45 -13.57 -5.77
C VAL A 281 17.08 -13.33 -7.22
N PHE A 282 17.62 -14.17 -8.11
CA PHE A 282 17.29 -14.17 -9.52
C PHE A 282 15.81 -14.49 -9.73
N ALA A 283 15.20 -13.78 -10.68
CA ALA A 283 13.80 -13.90 -11.05
C ALA A 283 13.39 -15.35 -11.36
N GLN A 284 12.42 -15.89 -10.62
CA GLN A 284 11.66 -17.07 -11.02
C GLN A 284 10.30 -16.66 -11.60
N GLN A 285 9.85 -17.41 -12.60
CA GLN A 285 8.64 -17.18 -13.37
C GLN A 285 7.36 -17.34 -12.52
N PRO A 286 6.27 -16.61 -12.84
CA PRO A 286 5.04 -16.69 -12.07
C PRO A 286 4.30 -18.02 -12.30
N VAL A 287 4.05 -18.75 -11.22
CA VAL A 287 3.11 -19.87 -11.17
C VAL A 287 1.69 -19.32 -11.02
N ALA A 288 0.76 -19.83 -11.82
CA ALA A 288 -0.65 -19.49 -11.77
C ALA A 288 -1.22 -19.79 -10.38
N ASN A 289 -1.90 -18.82 -9.77
CA ASN A 289 -2.66 -19.08 -8.56
C ASN A 289 -4.00 -18.33 -8.52
N GLU A 290 -4.96 -19.04 -7.94
CA GLU A 290 -6.39 -18.84 -7.98
C GLU A 290 -6.84 -17.66 -7.09
N GLY A 291 -7.85 -16.93 -7.58
CA GLY A 291 -8.82 -16.18 -6.77
C GLY A 291 -8.31 -15.24 -5.69
N ARG A 292 -7.75 -14.08 -6.05
CA ARG A 292 -7.70 -12.88 -5.16
C ARG A 292 -7.91 -11.58 -5.94
N CYS A 293 -8.47 -10.59 -5.23
CA CYS A 293 -8.88 -9.29 -5.74
C CYS A 293 -7.86 -8.63 -6.69
N LEU A 294 -8.32 -8.32 -7.91
CA LEU A 294 -7.57 -7.53 -8.88
C LEU A 294 -7.40 -6.09 -8.39
N ILE A 295 -6.15 -5.70 -8.21
CA ILE A 295 -5.70 -4.31 -8.21
C ILE A 295 -5.57 -3.94 -9.69
N LEU A 296 -6.32 -2.94 -10.15
CA LEU A 296 -6.16 -2.36 -11.49
C LEU A 296 -5.06 -1.31 -11.50
#